data_AF-A0A9E4ECU2-F1
#
_entry.id   AF-A0A9E4ECU2-F1
#
_cell.length_a   1.000
_cell.length_b   1.000
_cell.length_c   1.000
_cell.angle_alpha   90.00
_cell.angle_beta   90.00
_cell.angle_gamma   90.00
#
_symmetry.space_group_name_H-M   'P 1'
#
loop_
_entity.id
_entity.type
_entity.pdbx_description
1 polymer ?
#
loop_
_entity_poly.entity_id
_entity_poly.type
_entity_poly.pdbx_seq_one_letter_code
_entity_poly.pdbx_strand_id
1 'polypeptide(L)'
;MNDGHGNGGNSSVNGKPYYYSADNGFACAAAGRGITEALQEHLNVIARDASLATEMSRTQIQADIEALVEDKERLEQQKLDRQESLMALTEELAGKDARISELNTELEAPLNEDMPQQLIDISNEIDEKTTELEGKKVERVELETDLENPTEIELNPPVGSETQPASKQRFTRPELIFVIVATLALLGLVLYICVFYGSAGEKAFTAVGAENQQELDEIIDSQAFLEALWESPNLLILTFPIIFIMLAIVIHPSLEKILNGEGKKGNWLFLMVAGGTVLVFDIVIALRISRNMFMARREAAGESLDRLRRTLSTEALQNNPQFEKAQEEFAKEWPLSSLDIPLDIFSVLLAGFAVAFLLGVGIYYVLKMWKGTQESDQFEKQIRVEKNDRLVQLNALTTEIQFLENRIGELKQEKEETFRQQLNARVATHKHPIEVEITHLTTEKENSHRQIDERNEQIESLQQEINQCETEIEALSNKASKQRIDMKKLEAHANEFVSGWCRYVAQRRTELSDDVSTQIRHIQHFANETLEGFKASLQ
;
A
#
# COMPACT_ATOMS: atom_id res chain seq x y z
N MET A 1 6.65 25.30 -72.66
CA MET A 1 5.58 25.77 -73.56
C MET A 1 6.18 26.82 -74.47
N ASN A 2 6.15 26.52 -75.76
CA ASN A 2 6.30 27.39 -76.93
C ASN A 2 7.52 28.33 -77.03
N ASP A 3 8.56 27.82 -77.69
CA ASP A 3 8.98 28.23 -79.04
C ASP A 3 8.89 29.72 -79.37
N GLY A 4 10.05 30.38 -79.29
CA GLY A 4 10.29 31.72 -79.80
C GLY A 4 11.63 31.79 -80.54
N HIS A 5 11.84 30.89 -81.51
CA HIS A 5 12.91 31.01 -82.49
C HIS A 5 12.68 32.26 -83.37
N GLY A 6 13.10 33.41 -82.86
CA GLY A 6 13.28 34.64 -83.63
C GLY A 6 14.56 34.53 -84.45
N ASN A 7 14.45 33.90 -85.62
CA ASN A 7 15.45 33.88 -86.67
C ASN A 7 15.62 35.31 -87.24
N GLY A 8 16.31 36.17 -86.49
CA GLY A 8 16.75 37.48 -86.96
C GLY A 8 17.89 37.29 -87.93
N GLY A 9 17.53 37.10 -89.21
CA GLY A 9 18.47 37.11 -90.32
C GLY A 9 19.22 38.43 -90.35
N ASN A 10 20.38 38.48 -89.70
CA ASN A 10 21.41 39.45 -90.00
C ASN A 10 21.88 39.14 -91.42
N SER A 11 21.22 39.77 -92.38
CA SER A 11 21.74 39.96 -93.71
C SER A 11 23.12 40.58 -93.55
N SER A 12 24.15 39.74 -93.66
CA SER A 12 25.49 40.19 -93.90
C SER A 12 25.42 41.00 -95.19
N VAL A 13 25.30 42.32 -95.06
CA VAL A 13 25.69 43.26 -96.11
C VAL A 13 27.21 43.20 -96.17
N ASN A 14 27.72 42.04 -96.59
CA ASN A 14 29.03 41.85 -97.20
C ASN A 14 28.97 42.42 -98.64
N GLY A 15 28.38 43.60 -98.78
CA GLY A 15 28.75 44.49 -99.86
C GLY A 15 30.18 44.89 -99.53
N LYS A 16 31.15 44.21 -100.15
CA LYS A 16 32.51 44.74 -100.25
C LYS A 16 32.34 46.22 -100.55
N PRO A 17 32.90 47.15 -99.74
CA PRO A 17 32.88 48.54 -100.13
C PRO A 17 33.38 48.56 -101.56
N TYR A 18 32.62 49.14 -102.48
CA TYR A 18 33.11 49.46 -103.80
C TYR A 18 34.28 50.41 -103.55
N TYR A 19 35.46 49.82 -103.29
CA TYR A 19 36.73 50.48 -103.41
C TYR A 19 36.64 51.08 -104.79
N TYR A 20 36.56 52.42 -104.82
CA TYR A 20 36.97 53.21 -105.96
C TYR A 20 38.04 52.42 -106.69
N SER A 21 37.80 52.00 -107.94
CA SER A 21 38.83 51.31 -108.71
C SER A 21 40.08 52.16 -108.60
N ALA A 22 41.09 51.63 -107.90
CA ALA A 22 42.16 52.42 -107.27
C ALA A 22 42.94 53.27 -108.28
N ASP A 23 42.80 52.97 -109.57
CA ASP A 23 43.60 53.56 -110.63
C ASP A 23 42.87 54.64 -111.47
N ASN A 24 41.53 54.67 -111.53
CA ASN A 24 40.82 55.56 -112.47
C ASN A 24 40.03 56.72 -111.83
N GLY A 25 39.29 56.48 -110.74
CA GLY A 25 38.60 57.57 -110.04
C GLY A 25 39.55 58.50 -109.28
N PHE A 26 40.65 57.91 -108.77
CA PHE A 26 41.74 58.60 -108.07
C PHE A 26 42.58 59.51 -108.98
N ALA A 27 42.94 59.00 -110.17
CA ALA A 27 43.69 59.74 -111.17
C ALA A 27 42.98 61.03 -111.62
N CYS A 28 41.65 60.97 -111.80
CA CYS A 28 40.86 62.11 -112.26
C CYS A 28 40.69 63.21 -111.20
N ALA A 29 40.55 62.86 -109.92
CA ALA A 29 40.39 63.86 -108.84
C ALA A 29 41.68 64.66 -108.61
N ALA A 30 42.83 63.98 -108.58
CA ALA A 30 44.12 64.63 -108.35
C ALA A 30 44.66 65.38 -109.58
N ALA A 31 44.30 64.98 -110.81
CA ALA A 31 44.68 65.70 -112.03
C ALA A 31 43.93 67.03 -112.21
N GLY A 32 42.78 67.22 -111.56
CA GLY A 32 41.95 68.43 -111.68
C GLY A 32 42.07 69.43 -110.52
N ARG A 33 42.44 68.96 -109.31
CA ARG A 33 42.44 69.77 -108.07
C ARG A 33 43.79 69.81 -107.32
N GLY A 34 44.78 69.05 -107.78
CA GLY A 34 46.04 68.87 -107.05
C GLY A 34 45.94 67.79 -105.98
N ILE A 35 47.06 67.14 -105.69
CA ILE A 35 47.11 65.95 -104.84
C ILE A 35 46.92 66.25 -103.34
N THR A 36 47.32 67.44 -102.88
CA THR A 36 47.13 67.86 -101.48
C THR A 36 45.64 67.98 -101.17
N GLU A 37 44.84 68.55 -102.07
CA GLU A 37 43.38 68.62 -101.94
C GLU A 37 42.73 67.23 -102.02
N ALA A 38 43.20 66.36 -102.91
CA ALA A 38 42.69 64.99 -103.03
C ALA A 38 43.00 64.12 -101.80
N LEU A 39 44.19 64.27 -101.21
CA LEU A 39 44.59 63.59 -99.95
C LEU A 39 43.76 64.11 -98.77
N GLN A 40 43.62 65.44 -98.67
CA GLN A 40 42.83 66.07 -97.61
C GLN A 40 41.39 65.57 -97.66
N GLU A 41 40.78 65.54 -98.84
CA GLU A 41 39.40 65.07 -99.00
C GLU A 41 39.26 63.57 -98.69
N HIS A 42 40.22 62.75 -99.09
CA HIS A 42 40.21 61.32 -98.78
C HIS A 42 40.34 61.05 -97.27
N LEU A 43 41.25 61.75 -96.60
CA LEU A 43 41.40 61.69 -95.14
C LEU A 43 40.14 62.21 -94.43
N ASN A 44 39.52 63.28 -94.93
CA ASN A 44 38.27 63.82 -94.42
C ASN A 44 37.13 62.80 -94.54
N VAL A 45 37.02 62.06 -95.65
CA VAL A 45 36.00 61.02 -95.83
C VAL A 45 36.23 59.85 -94.87
N ILE A 46 37.45 59.35 -94.74
CA ILE A 46 37.77 58.26 -93.80
C ILE A 46 37.54 58.70 -92.36
N ALA A 47 37.98 59.90 -92.00
CA ALA A 47 37.75 60.51 -90.70
C ALA A 47 36.24 60.63 -90.40
N ARG A 48 35.46 61.10 -91.37
CA ARG A 48 34.01 61.23 -91.25
C ARG A 48 33.32 59.89 -91.12
N ASP A 49 33.69 58.89 -91.92
CA ASP A 49 33.10 57.54 -91.86
C ASP A 49 33.48 56.83 -90.55
N ALA A 50 34.73 56.98 -90.09
CA ALA A 50 35.16 56.48 -88.79
C ALA A 50 34.44 57.21 -87.64
N SER A 51 34.29 58.53 -87.71
CA SER A 51 33.54 59.33 -86.75
C SER A 51 32.07 58.90 -86.70
N LEU A 52 31.44 58.70 -87.85
CA LEU A 52 30.04 58.27 -87.96
C LEU A 52 29.85 56.85 -87.43
N ALA A 53 30.79 55.94 -87.68
CA ALA A 53 30.78 54.60 -87.11
C ALA A 53 30.97 54.63 -85.58
N THR A 54 31.85 55.48 -85.05
CA THR A 54 32.00 55.67 -83.60
C THR A 54 30.77 56.32 -82.98
N GLU A 55 30.13 57.27 -83.66
CA GLU A 55 28.92 57.93 -83.20
C GLU A 55 27.73 56.96 -83.18
N MET A 56 27.52 56.18 -84.23
CA MET A 56 26.52 55.11 -84.27
C MET A 56 26.73 54.05 -83.19
N SER A 57 27.99 53.65 -82.94
CA SER A 57 28.27 52.71 -81.86
C SER A 57 28.05 53.34 -80.48
N ARG A 58 28.33 54.64 -80.33
CA ARG A 58 28.11 55.37 -79.07
C ARG A 58 26.62 55.56 -78.79
N THR A 59 25.81 55.86 -79.81
CA THR A 59 24.35 55.95 -79.65
C THR A 59 23.74 54.60 -79.31
N GLN A 60 24.21 53.51 -79.90
CA GLN A 60 23.77 52.16 -79.51
C GLN A 60 24.16 51.84 -78.06
N ILE A 61 25.41 52.07 -77.66
CA ILE A 61 25.85 51.83 -76.28
C ILE A 61 25.05 52.70 -75.29
N GLN A 62 24.74 53.94 -75.65
CA GLN A 62 23.93 54.83 -74.83
C GLN A 62 22.49 54.30 -74.67
N ALA A 63 21.87 53.82 -75.75
CA ALA A 63 20.54 53.20 -75.70
C ALA A 63 20.53 51.92 -74.84
N ASP A 64 21.58 51.09 -74.94
CA ASP A 64 21.73 49.88 -74.12
C ASP A 64 21.89 50.24 -72.63
N ILE A 65 22.66 51.31 -72.31
CA ILE A 65 22.80 51.82 -70.94
C ILE A 65 21.45 52.34 -70.41
N GLU A 66 20.71 53.10 -71.21
CA GLU A 66 19.39 53.64 -70.82
C GLU A 66 18.40 52.51 -70.52
N ALA A 67 18.36 51.46 -71.35
CA ALA A 67 17.52 50.28 -71.11
C ALA A 67 17.90 49.56 -69.80
N LEU A 68 19.21 49.39 -69.52
CA LEU A 68 19.68 48.77 -68.27
C LEU A 68 19.39 49.63 -67.03
N VAL A 69 19.42 50.96 -67.16
CA VAL A 69 19.05 51.87 -66.07
C VAL A 69 17.55 51.76 -65.76
N GLU A 70 16.69 51.70 -66.79
CA GLU A 70 15.25 51.49 -66.60
C GLU A 70 14.95 50.14 -65.94
N ASP A 71 15.61 49.06 -66.39
CA ASP A 71 15.48 47.74 -65.78
C ASP A 71 15.97 47.73 -64.32
N LYS A 72 17.09 48.40 -64.03
CA LYS A 72 17.59 48.58 -62.66
C LYS A 72 16.58 49.31 -61.77
N GLU A 73 16.03 50.43 -62.22
CA GLU A 73 15.02 51.19 -61.46
C GLU A 73 13.78 50.34 -61.18
N ARG A 74 13.33 49.53 -62.15
CA ARG A 74 12.22 48.59 -61.96
C ARG A 74 12.54 47.53 -60.91
N LEU A 75 13.75 46.96 -60.92
CA LEU A 75 14.18 45.96 -59.94
C LEU A 75 14.31 46.57 -58.53
N GLU A 76 14.82 47.79 -58.42
CA GLU A 76 14.90 48.53 -57.14
C GLU A 76 13.51 48.78 -56.56
N GLN A 77 12.54 49.17 -57.39
CA GLN A 77 11.15 49.33 -56.95
C GLN A 77 10.55 47.99 -56.47
N GLN A 78 10.72 46.90 -57.23
CA GLN A 78 10.24 45.57 -56.81
C GLN A 78 10.88 45.12 -55.49
N LYS A 79 12.15 45.44 -55.27
CA LYS A 79 12.85 45.15 -54.02
C LYS A 79 12.24 45.94 -52.87
N LEU A 80 11.95 47.23 -53.06
CA LEU A 80 11.34 48.09 -52.04
C LEU A 80 9.93 47.61 -51.67
N ASP A 81 9.10 47.26 -52.65
CA ASP A 81 7.76 46.71 -52.44
C ASP A 81 7.81 45.40 -51.63
N ARG A 82 8.79 44.52 -51.90
CA ARG A 82 9.01 43.28 -51.14
C ARG A 82 9.52 43.54 -49.73
N GLN A 83 10.36 44.55 -49.52
CA GLN A 83 10.82 44.96 -48.19
C GLN A 83 9.68 45.50 -47.33
N GLU A 84 8.78 46.30 -47.91
CA GLU A 84 7.57 46.77 -47.22
C GLU A 84 6.66 45.60 -46.83
N SER A 85 6.43 44.66 -47.75
CA SER A 85 5.67 43.43 -47.46
C SER A 85 6.33 42.58 -46.35
N LEU A 86 7.66 42.53 -46.28
CA LEU A 86 8.38 41.81 -45.23
C LEU A 86 8.23 42.48 -43.87
N MET A 87 8.29 43.82 -43.83
CA MET A 87 8.05 44.58 -42.61
C MET A 87 6.63 44.33 -42.06
N ALA A 88 5.62 44.33 -42.93
CA ALA A 88 4.24 44.04 -42.54
C ALA A 88 4.07 42.63 -41.96
N LEU A 89 4.68 41.60 -42.59
CA LEU A 89 4.68 40.22 -42.05
C LEU A 89 5.38 40.12 -40.70
N THR A 90 6.47 40.87 -40.50
CA THR A 90 7.23 40.90 -39.24
C THR A 90 6.42 41.54 -38.11
N GLU A 91 5.68 42.61 -38.41
CA GLU A 91 4.78 43.25 -37.45
C GLU A 91 3.62 42.32 -37.06
N GLU A 92 3.01 41.63 -38.03
CA GLU A 92 1.98 40.62 -37.78
C GLU A 92 2.50 39.48 -36.90
N LEU A 93 3.72 39.00 -37.15
CA LEU A 93 4.39 37.97 -36.36
C LEU A 93 4.57 38.41 -34.90
N ALA A 94 5.04 39.64 -34.68
CA ALA A 94 5.20 40.20 -33.34
C ALA A 94 3.85 40.30 -32.59
N GLY A 95 2.77 40.65 -33.30
CA GLY A 95 1.42 40.64 -32.75
C GLY A 95 0.95 39.24 -32.32
N LYS A 96 1.20 38.22 -33.15
CA LYS A 96 0.89 36.81 -32.82
C LYS A 96 1.70 36.33 -31.62
N ASP A 97 2.98 36.67 -31.53
CA ASP A 97 3.83 36.31 -30.39
C ASP A 97 3.34 36.94 -29.08
N ALA A 98 2.93 38.21 -29.12
CA ALA A 98 2.32 38.86 -27.97
C ALA A 98 1.02 38.16 -27.54
N ARG A 99 0.16 37.77 -28.48
CA ARG A 99 -1.10 37.06 -28.20
C ARG A 99 -0.85 35.66 -27.63
N ILE A 100 0.10 34.90 -28.16
CA ILE A 100 0.49 33.59 -27.60
C ILE A 100 0.99 33.76 -26.17
N SER A 101 1.81 34.78 -25.90
CA SER A 101 2.29 35.07 -24.54
C SER A 101 1.16 35.41 -23.58
N GLU A 102 0.18 36.22 -24.01
CA GLU A 102 -1.01 36.55 -23.21
C GLU A 102 -1.83 35.29 -22.89
N LEU A 103 -2.13 34.46 -23.88
CA LEU A 103 -2.86 33.21 -23.70
C LEU A 103 -2.15 32.23 -22.78
N ASN A 104 -0.81 32.15 -22.85
CA ASN A 104 -0.03 31.33 -21.91
C ASN A 104 -0.15 31.84 -20.47
N THR A 105 -0.14 33.16 -20.25
CA THR A 105 -0.37 33.71 -18.91
C THR A 105 -1.80 33.46 -18.41
N GLU A 106 -2.79 33.46 -19.29
CA GLU A 106 -4.17 33.11 -18.95
C GLU A 106 -4.33 31.61 -18.63
N LEU A 107 -3.60 30.74 -19.33
CA LEU A 107 -3.58 29.29 -19.11
C LEU A 107 -2.94 28.91 -17.75
N GLU A 108 -1.93 29.68 -17.33
CA GLU A 108 -1.21 29.52 -16.07
C GLU A 108 -1.93 30.16 -14.87
N ALA A 109 -2.90 31.04 -15.11
CA ALA A 109 -3.66 31.66 -14.04
C ALA A 109 -4.39 30.60 -13.18
N PRO A 110 -4.31 30.67 -11.84
CA PRO A 110 -4.99 29.74 -10.98
C PRO A 110 -6.51 29.86 -11.20
N LEU A 111 -7.17 28.73 -11.44
CA LEU A 111 -8.63 28.68 -11.47
C LEU A 111 -9.13 29.08 -10.09
N ASN A 112 -9.84 30.21 -9.98
CA ASN A 112 -10.42 30.68 -8.72
C ASN A 112 -11.16 29.53 -8.01
N GLU A 113 -10.70 29.24 -6.78
CA GLU A 113 -11.14 28.12 -5.94
C GLU A 113 -12.46 28.42 -5.22
N ASP A 114 -13.47 28.91 -5.94
CA ASP A 114 -14.82 28.90 -5.40
C ASP A 114 -15.28 27.45 -5.35
N MET A 115 -15.19 26.86 -4.15
CA MET A 115 -15.70 25.52 -3.85
C MET A 115 -17.20 25.49 -4.11
N PRO A 116 -17.68 24.60 -5.00
CA PRO A 116 -19.09 24.46 -5.29
C PRO A 116 -19.90 24.07 -4.05
N GLN A 117 -21.13 24.59 -3.95
CA GLN A 117 -22.03 24.32 -2.82
C GLN A 117 -22.20 22.82 -2.54
N GLN A 118 -22.24 21.99 -3.58
CA GLN A 118 -22.30 20.52 -3.43
C GLN A 118 -21.13 19.92 -2.63
N LEU A 119 -19.91 20.45 -2.78
CA LEU A 119 -18.74 19.99 -2.02
C LEU A 119 -18.80 20.42 -0.56
N ILE A 120 -19.43 21.56 -0.28
CA ILE A 120 -19.70 22.06 1.06
C ILE A 120 -20.73 21.16 1.74
N ASP A 121 -21.82 20.83 1.03
CA ASP A 121 -22.89 19.99 1.55
C ASP A 121 -22.39 18.56 1.89
N ILE A 122 -21.60 17.94 1.01
CA ILE A 122 -20.97 16.62 1.29
C ILE A 122 -19.99 16.72 2.47
N SER A 123 -19.26 17.83 2.59
CA SER A 123 -18.35 18.02 3.72
C SER A 123 -19.10 18.09 5.05
N ASN A 124 -20.22 18.80 5.07
CA ASN A 124 -21.08 18.90 6.27
C ASN A 124 -21.67 17.54 6.65
N GLU A 125 -22.09 16.73 5.67
CA GLU A 125 -22.60 15.36 5.93
C GLU A 125 -21.51 14.43 6.50
N ILE A 126 -20.27 14.55 6.02
CA ILE A 126 -19.11 13.81 6.58
C ILE A 126 -18.89 14.20 8.04
N ASP A 127 -18.93 15.50 8.36
CA ASP A 127 -18.70 16.00 9.72
C ASP A 127 -19.82 15.52 10.67
N GLU A 128 -21.08 15.61 10.25
CA GLU A 128 -22.22 15.09 11.01
C GLU A 128 -22.05 13.59 11.31
N LYS A 129 -21.77 12.78 10.29
CA LYS A 129 -21.60 11.33 10.46
C LYS A 129 -20.37 10.96 11.28
N THR A 130 -19.31 11.77 11.22
CA THR A 130 -18.12 11.57 12.06
C THR A 130 -18.43 11.83 13.54
N THR A 131 -19.21 12.86 13.85
CA THR A 131 -19.63 13.12 15.24
C THR A 131 -20.56 12.02 15.77
N GLU A 132 -21.44 11.47 14.94
CA GLU A 132 -22.29 10.32 15.28
C GLU A 132 -21.44 9.07 15.58
N LEU A 133 -20.42 8.80 14.75
CA LEU A 133 -19.48 7.70 14.95
C LEU A 133 -18.70 7.82 16.27
N GLU A 134 -18.22 9.02 16.60
CA GLU A 134 -17.51 9.27 17.85
C GLU A 134 -18.42 9.03 19.06
N GLY A 135 -19.68 9.49 19.02
CA GLY A 135 -20.67 9.21 20.06
C GLY A 135 -20.87 7.71 20.29
N LYS A 136 -21.03 6.94 19.22
CA LYS A 136 -21.20 5.47 19.28
C LYS A 136 -19.96 4.73 19.78
N LYS A 137 -18.75 5.22 19.45
CA LYS A 137 -17.50 4.66 19.97
C LYS A 137 -17.35 4.88 21.47
N VAL A 138 -17.76 6.04 22.00
CA VAL A 138 -17.78 6.30 23.44
C VAL A 138 -18.76 5.37 24.15
N GLU A 139 -19.99 5.22 23.62
CA GLU A 139 -21.00 4.30 24.16
C GLU A 139 -20.49 2.84 24.21
N ARG A 140 -19.77 2.40 23.18
CA ARG A 140 -19.13 1.07 23.16
C ARG A 140 -18.06 0.92 24.24
N VAL A 141 -17.22 1.94 24.47
CA VAL A 141 -16.17 1.91 25.49
C VAL A 141 -16.77 1.89 26.90
N GLU A 142 -17.86 2.61 27.13
CA GLU A 142 -18.60 2.60 28.39
C GLU A 142 -19.15 1.20 28.70
N LEU A 143 -19.80 0.56 27.72
CA LEU A 143 -20.27 -0.82 27.80
C LEU A 143 -19.15 -1.87 28.00
N GLU A 144 -18.00 -1.70 27.33
CA GLU A 144 -16.82 -2.56 27.55
C GLU A 144 -16.26 -2.40 28.97
N THR A 145 -16.20 -1.16 29.47
CA THR A 145 -15.71 -0.86 30.82
C THR A 145 -16.65 -1.45 31.89
N ASP A 146 -17.96 -1.39 31.68
CA ASP A 146 -18.98 -2.01 32.54
C ASP A 146 -18.96 -3.54 32.50
N LEU A 147 -18.42 -4.14 31.44
CA LEU A 147 -18.22 -5.59 31.30
C LEU A 147 -16.94 -6.08 31.99
N GLU A 148 -15.87 -5.27 31.98
CA GLU A 148 -14.58 -5.59 32.63
C GLU A 148 -14.58 -5.29 34.13
N ASN A 149 -15.26 -4.23 34.55
CA ASN A 149 -15.49 -3.90 35.96
C ASN A 149 -16.98 -4.05 36.28
N PRO A 150 -17.44 -5.23 36.74
CA PRO A 150 -18.74 -5.33 37.40
C PRO A 150 -18.61 -4.64 38.76
N THR A 151 -18.54 -3.31 38.73
CA THR A 151 -18.66 -2.44 39.89
C THR A 151 -20.01 -2.76 40.51
N GLU A 152 -20.03 -2.85 41.83
CA GLU A 152 -21.20 -3.10 42.68
C GLU A 152 -22.42 -2.32 42.17
N ILE A 153 -23.22 -2.94 41.30
CA ILE A 153 -24.50 -2.38 40.92
C ILE A 153 -25.33 -2.43 42.19
N GLU A 154 -25.55 -1.24 42.77
CA GLU A 154 -26.69 -0.90 43.60
C GLU A 154 -27.95 -1.34 42.83
N LEU A 155 -28.29 -2.62 42.96
CA LEU A 155 -29.62 -3.12 42.70
C LEU A 155 -30.51 -2.42 43.72
N ASN A 156 -30.99 -1.23 43.40
CA ASN A 156 -32.22 -0.69 43.96
C ASN A 156 -33.33 -1.64 43.51
N PRO A 157 -33.83 -2.54 44.36
CA PRO A 157 -34.90 -3.42 43.96
C PRO A 157 -36.18 -2.59 43.83
N PRO A 158 -37.11 -3.00 42.95
CA PRO A 158 -38.42 -2.38 42.88
C PRO A 158 -39.10 -2.45 44.25
N VAL A 159 -39.64 -1.31 44.67
CA VAL A 159 -40.41 -1.10 45.89
C VAL A 159 -41.48 -2.20 46.01
N GLY A 160 -41.30 -3.18 46.91
CA GLY A 160 -42.37 -4.14 47.20
C GLY A 160 -42.03 -5.51 47.80
N SER A 161 -40.77 -5.90 48.02
CA SER A 161 -40.49 -7.19 48.67
C SER A 161 -39.34 -7.10 49.68
N GLU A 162 -39.70 -7.17 50.96
CA GLU A 162 -38.80 -7.43 52.09
C GLU A 162 -38.11 -8.78 51.87
N THR A 163 -36.98 -8.77 51.19
CA THR A 163 -36.07 -9.92 51.13
C THR A 163 -34.71 -9.41 51.53
N GLN A 164 -34.28 -9.85 52.72
CA GLN A 164 -32.97 -9.55 53.27
C GLN A 164 -31.88 -9.87 52.24
N PRO A 165 -30.86 -9.01 52.11
CA PRO A 165 -29.79 -9.23 51.16
C PRO A 165 -29.05 -10.51 51.56
N ALA A 166 -29.10 -11.51 50.67
CA ALA A 166 -28.24 -12.68 50.73
C ALA A 166 -26.80 -12.20 50.54
N SER A 167 -26.16 -11.84 51.65
CA SER A 167 -24.74 -11.55 51.70
C SER A 167 -24.00 -12.70 51.05
N LYS A 168 -23.22 -12.41 49.99
CA LYS A 168 -22.28 -13.33 49.35
C LYS A 168 -21.40 -13.97 50.43
N GLN A 169 -21.83 -15.11 50.95
CA GLN A 169 -21.08 -15.90 51.90
C GLN A 169 -20.02 -16.66 51.08
N ARG A 170 -19.01 -15.92 50.62
CA ARG A 170 -17.75 -16.54 50.19
C ARG A 170 -17.29 -17.33 51.40
N PHE A 171 -17.30 -18.66 51.28
CA PHE A 171 -16.75 -19.56 52.29
C PHE A 171 -15.42 -18.97 52.75
N THR A 172 -15.39 -18.56 54.01
CA THR A 172 -14.15 -18.09 54.60
C THR A 172 -13.20 -19.31 54.56
N ARG A 173 -11.93 -19.13 54.18
CA ARG A 173 -10.93 -20.22 54.20
C ARG A 173 -11.05 -21.18 55.40
N PRO A 174 -11.39 -20.75 56.64
CA PRO A 174 -11.65 -21.68 57.75
C PRO A 174 -12.83 -22.64 57.56
N GLU A 175 -13.93 -22.25 56.90
CA GLU A 175 -15.08 -23.13 56.69
C GLU A 175 -14.77 -24.26 55.69
N LEU A 176 -13.98 -23.98 54.64
CA LEU A 176 -13.53 -25.00 53.70
C LEU A 176 -12.57 -26.00 54.35
N ILE A 177 -11.64 -25.51 55.18
CA ILE A 177 -10.74 -26.38 55.97
C ILE A 177 -11.57 -27.26 56.92
N PHE A 178 -12.59 -26.69 57.55
CA PHE A 178 -13.48 -27.44 58.43
C PHE A 178 -14.23 -28.55 57.69
N VAL A 179 -14.78 -28.29 56.50
CA VAL A 179 -15.45 -29.30 55.68
C VAL A 179 -14.49 -30.42 55.27
N ILE A 180 -13.26 -30.09 54.88
CA ILE A 180 -12.23 -31.09 54.53
C ILE A 180 -11.88 -31.96 55.75
N VAL A 181 -11.61 -31.34 56.90
CA VAL A 181 -11.29 -32.07 58.15
C VAL A 181 -12.45 -32.95 58.59
N ALA A 182 -13.68 -32.45 58.54
CA ALA A 182 -14.87 -33.22 58.88
C ALA A 182 -15.07 -34.41 57.93
N THR A 183 -14.80 -34.23 56.63
CA THR A 183 -14.89 -35.30 55.63
C THR A 183 -13.82 -36.38 55.85
N LEU A 184 -12.59 -35.98 56.18
CA LEU A 184 -11.51 -36.91 56.52
C LEU A 184 -11.78 -37.68 57.82
N ALA A 185 -12.30 -36.99 58.84
CA ALA A 185 -12.72 -37.62 60.10
C ALA A 185 -13.84 -38.63 59.86
N LEU A 186 -14.82 -38.28 59.01
CA LEU A 186 -15.91 -39.17 58.62
C LEU A 186 -15.38 -40.43 57.91
N LEU A 187 -14.46 -40.27 56.96
CA LEU A 187 -13.83 -41.39 56.25
C LEU A 187 -13.06 -42.30 57.21
N GLY A 188 -12.29 -41.74 58.14
CA GLY A 188 -11.57 -42.51 59.16
C GLY A 188 -12.51 -43.28 60.07
N LEU A 189 -13.67 -42.72 60.40
CA LEU A 189 -14.66 -43.35 61.25
C LEU A 189 -15.41 -44.49 60.52
N VAL A 190 -15.67 -44.34 59.22
CA VAL A 190 -16.18 -45.44 58.38
C VAL A 190 -15.18 -46.59 58.33
N LEU A 191 -13.90 -46.31 58.12
CA LEU A 191 -12.84 -47.33 58.11
C LEU A 191 -12.73 -48.05 59.47
N TYR A 192 -12.80 -47.30 60.57
CA TYR A 192 -12.82 -47.87 61.91
C TYR A 192 -13.99 -48.82 62.10
N ILE A 193 -15.21 -48.43 61.72
CA ILE A 193 -16.41 -49.28 61.81
C ILE A 193 -16.24 -50.56 60.98
N CYS A 194 -15.62 -50.47 59.80
CA CYS A 194 -15.31 -51.65 58.99
C CYS A 194 -14.38 -52.63 59.70
N VAL A 195 -13.26 -52.15 60.24
CA VAL A 195 -12.29 -53.00 60.96
C VAL A 195 -12.90 -53.54 62.26
N PHE A 196 -13.59 -52.70 63.02
CA PHE A 196 -14.20 -53.06 64.29
C PHE A 196 -15.27 -54.14 64.11
N TYR A 197 -16.28 -53.91 63.26
CA TYR A 197 -17.37 -54.89 63.09
C TYR A 197 -16.95 -56.12 62.30
N GLY A 198 -15.93 -56.01 61.44
CA GLY A 198 -15.30 -57.15 60.80
C GLY A 198 -14.62 -58.05 61.83
N SER A 199 -13.71 -57.50 62.64
CA SER A 199 -13.03 -58.20 63.73
C SER A 199 -14.01 -58.76 64.77
N ALA A 200 -14.95 -57.94 65.23
CA ALA A 200 -15.94 -58.35 66.22
C ALA A 200 -16.87 -59.45 65.68
N GLY A 201 -17.26 -59.37 64.40
CA GLY A 201 -18.05 -60.39 63.73
C GLY A 201 -17.29 -61.72 63.66
N GLU A 202 -16.03 -61.69 63.24
CA GLU A 202 -15.20 -62.88 63.23
C GLU A 202 -15.07 -63.50 64.62
N LYS A 203 -14.67 -62.72 65.63
CA LYS A 203 -14.53 -63.21 67.00
C LYS A 203 -15.84 -63.74 67.58
N ALA A 204 -16.98 -63.17 67.19
CA ALA A 204 -18.29 -63.64 67.63
C ALA A 204 -18.75 -64.94 66.95
N PHE A 205 -18.34 -65.20 65.70
CA PHE A 205 -18.95 -66.24 64.86
C PHE A 205 -17.99 -67.35 64.40
N THR A 206 -16.66 -67.14 64.37
CA THR A 206 -15.68 -68.12 63.88
C THR A 206 -14.65 -68.56 64.93
N ALA A 207 -14.50 -67.85 66.06
CA ALA A 207 -13.48 -68.12 67.10
C ALA A 207 -13.67 -69.42 67.91
N VAL A 208 -14.46 -70.39 67.44
CA VAL A 208 -14.57 -71.70 68.09
C VAL A 208 -13.36 -72.55 67.68
N GLY A 209 -12.29 -72.51 68.48
CA GLY A 209 -11.08 -73.32 68.30
C GLY A 209 -9.77 -72.56 68.03
N ALA A 210 -9.69 -71.26 68.35
CA ALA A 210 -8.44 -70.51 68.21
C ALA A 210 -7.36 -71.07 69.17
N GLU A 211 -6.25 -71.56 68.61
CA GLU A 211 -5.15 -72.18 69.38
C GLU A 211 -4.32 -71.15 70.16
N ASN A 212 -4.37 -69.87 69.78
CA ASN A 212 -3.59 -68.80 70.40
C ASN A 212 -4.44 -67.95 71.34
N GLN A 213 -4.20 -68.08 72.66
CA GLN A 213 -4.83 -67.23 73.69
C GLN A 213 -4.57 -65.73 73.49
N GLN A 214 -3.43 -65.36 72.91
CA GLN A 214 -3.03 -63.96 72.75
C GLN A 214 -3.90 -63.21 71.72
N GLU A 215 -4.48 -63.92 70.74
CA GLU A 215 -5.39 -63.35 69.72
C GLU A 215 -6.79 -63.08 70.29
N LEU A 216 -7.15 -63.70 71.42
CA LEU A 216 -8.47 -63.55 72.04
C LEU A 216 -8.59 -62.33 72.97
N ASP A 217 -7.49 -61.81 73.50
CA ASP A 217 -7.52 -60.68 74.44
C ASP A 217 -7.58 -59.30 73.74
N GLU A 218 -7.28 -59.21 72.45
CA GLU A 218 -7.44 -57.98 71.66
C GLU A 218 -8.83 -57.93 71.01
N ILE A 219 -9.71 -57.00 71.40
CA ILE A 219 -11.07 -56.90 70.81
C ILE A 219 -11.02 -56.50 69.32
N ILE A 220 -10.03 -55.68 68.96
CA ILE A 220 -9.81 -55.18 67.60
C ILE A 220 -8.57 -55.85 67.06
N ASP A 221 -8.76 -56.80 66.17
CA ASP A 221 -7.68 -57.46 65.45
C ASP A 221 -7.80 -57.16 63.97
N SER A 222 -6.85 -56.36 63.49
CA SER A 222 -6.79 -55.97 62.09
C SER A 222 -6.42 -57.13 61.17
N GLN A 223 -5.72 -58.16 61.68
CA GLN A 223 -5.35 -59.35 60.91
C GLN A 223 -6.56 -60.23 60.70
N ALA A 224 -7.34 -60.45 61.76
CA ALA A 224 -8.64 -61.12 61.70
C ALA A 224 -9.51 -60.50 60.57
N PHE A 225 -9.72 -59.18 60.58
CA PHE A 225 -10.47 -58.52 59.51
C PHE A 225 -9.90 -58.76 58.09
N LEU A 226 -8.58 -58.75 57.93
CA LEU A 226 -7.93 -59.02 56.65
C LEU A 226 -8.08 -60.49 56.22
N GLU A 227 -7.99 -61.44 57.14
CA GLU A 227 -8.20 -62.87 56.89
C GLU A 227 -9.65 -63.16 56.50
N ALA A 228 -10.61 -62.54 57.21
CA ALA A 228 -12.03 -62.57 56.88
C ALA A 228 -12.34 -61.90 55.53
N LEU A 229 -11.51 -60.97 55.06
CA LEU A 229 -11.67 -60.30 53.77
C LEU A 229 -11.04 -61.10 52.62
N TRP A 230 -9.88 -61.72 52.83
CA TRP A 230 -9.03 -62.27 51.77
C TRP A 230 -8.91 -63.80 51.75
N GLU A 231 -8.83 -64.45 52.91
CA GLU A 231 -8.51 -65.87 52.99
C GLU A 231 -9.75 -66.75 52.98
N SER A 232 -10.78 -66.37 53.73
CA SER A 232 -12.06 -67.07 53.74
C SER A 232 -13.21 -66.06 53.84
N PRO A 233 -13.66 -65.47 52.71
CA PRO A 233 -14.65 -64.40 52.73
C PRO A 233 -15.97 -64.90 53.27
N ASN A 234 -16.16 -64.72 54.57
CA ASN A 234 -17.43 -64.97 55.22
C ASN A 234 -18.31 -63.75 54.95
N LEU A 235 -19.13 -63.86 53.90
CA LEU A 235 -20.03 -62.79 53.47
C LEU A 235 -20.87 -62.24 54.61
N LEU A 236 -21.21 -63.06 55.61
CA LEU A 236 -21.94 -62.61 56.79
C LEU A 236 -21.11 -61.60 57.61
N ILE A 237 -19.82 -61.85 57.81
CA ILE A 237 -18.92 -60.94 58.54
C ILE A 237 -18.77 -59.61 57.80
N LEU A 238 -18.58 -59.68 56.47
CA LEU A 238 -18.44 -58.50 55.63
C LEU A 238 -19.73 -57.64 55.58
N THR A 239 -20.90 -58.24 55.82
CA THR A 239 -22.17 -57.49 55.84
C THR A 239 -22.37 -56.67 57.11
N PHE A 240 -21.71 -56.98 58.23
CA PHE A 240 -21.92 -56.22 59.47
C PHE A 240 -21.57 -54.74 59.33
N PRO A 241 -20.35 -54.35 58.87
CA PRO A 241 -20.05 -52.94 58.64
C PRO A 241 -21.05 -52.22 57.73
N ILE A 242 -21.48 -52.90 56.66
CA ILE A 242 -22.41 -52.34 55.67
C ILE A 242 -23.77 -52.06 56.32
N ILE A 243 -24.27 -52.99 57.14
CA ILE A 243 -25.54 -52.84 57.85
C ILE A 243 -25.49 -51.63 58.80
N PHE A 244 -24.41 -51.48 59.57
CA PHE A 244 -24.26 -50.36 60.50
C PHE A 244 -24.07 -49.01 59.80
N ILE A 245 -23.33 -48.97 58.68
CA ILE A 245 -23.21 -47.76 57.84
C ILE A 245 -24.56 -47.38 57.23
N MET A 246 -25.29 -48.35 56.67
CA MET A 246 -26.63 -48.11 56.12
C MET A 246 -27.60 -47.60 57.19
N LEU A 247 -27.52 -48.16 58.40
CA LEU A 247 -28.35 -47.73 59.52
C LEU A 247 -27.99 -46.30 59.96
N ALA A 248 -26.72 -45.93 59.97
CA ALA A 248 -26.28 -44.54 60.22
C ALA A 248 -26.81 -43.56 59.15
N ILE A 249 -26.79 -43.95 57.87
CA ILE A 249 -27.37 -43.16 56.77
C ILE A 249 -28.89 -43.04 56.91
N VAL A 250 -29.57 -44.09 57.33
CA VAL A 250 -31.04 -44.08 57.53
C VAL A 250 -31.43 -43.24 58.75
N ILE A 251 -30.58 -43.19 59.77
CA ILE A 251 -30.76 -42.34 60.96
C ILE A 251 -30.63 -40.84 60.59
N HIS A 252 -29.77 -40.51 59.63
CA HIS A 252 -29.45 -39.13 59.25
C HIS A 252 -30.68 -38.24 58.95
N PRO A 253 -31.60 -38.59 58.02
CA PRO A 253 -32.76 -37.74 57.71
C PRO A 253 -33.69 -37.49 58.90
N SER A 254 -33.76 -38.46 59.82
CA SER A 254 -34.56 -38.31 61.04
C SER A 254 -33.89 -37.37 62.02
N LEU A 255 -32.56 -37.49 62.16
CA LEU A 255 -31.74 -36.60 62.97
C LEU A 255 -31.78 -35.15 62.44
N GLU A 256 -31.69 -34.95 61.13
CA GLU A 256 -31.82 -33.63 60.47
C GLU A 256 -33.14 -32.95 60.82
N LYS A 257 -34.26 -33.66 60.66
CA LYS A 257 -35.58 -33.10 60.98
C LYS A 257 -35.72 -32.78 62.46
N ILE A 258 -35.14 -33.58 63.35
CA ILE A 258 -35.17 -33.34 64.80
C ILE A 258 -34.34 -32.10 65.16
N LEU A 259 -33.09 -32.02 64.70
CA LEU A 259 -32.16 -30.94 65.02
C LEU A 259 -32.59 -29.59 64.44
N ASN A 260 -33.28 -29.59 63.30
CA ASN A 260 -33.85 -28.37 62.70
C ASN A 260 -35.19 -27.96 63.34
N GLY A 261 -35.68 -28.65 64.38
CA GLY A 261 -36.92 -28.32 65.08
C GLY A 261 -38.21 -28.79 64.37
N GLU A 262 -38.10 -29.46 63.22
CA GLU A 262 -39.21 -30.01 62.43
C GLU A 262 -39.60 -31.45 62.86
N GLY A 263 -39.08 -31.91 63.99
CA GLY A 263 -39.22 -33.28 64.48
C GLY A 263 -40.65 -33.62 64.87
N LYS A 264 -41.42 -34.23 63.97
CA LYS A 264 -42.67 -34.91 64.34
C LYS A 264 -42.37 -36.07 65.31
N LYS A 265 -43.31 -36.40 66.20
CA LYS A 265 -43.19 -37.54 67.14
C LYS A 265 -42.75 -38.85 66.44
N GLY A 266 -43.15 -39.05 65.18
CA GLY A 266 -42.72 -40.21 64.37
C GLY A 266 -41.22 -40.29 64.11
N ASN A 267 -40.51 -39.16 63.95
CA ASN A 267 -39.07 -39.15 63.71
C ASN A 267 -38.29 -39.55 64.97
N TRP A 268 -38.75 -39.10 66.14
CA TRP A 268 -38.19 -39.52 67.43
C TRP A 268 -38.42 -41.00 67.70
N LEU A 269 -39.62 -41.50 67.40
CA LEU A 269 -39.92 -42.92 67.52
C LEU A 269 -39.02 -43.75 66.58
N PHE A 270 -38.86 -43.31 65.34
CA PHE A 270 -37.98 -43.97 64.38
C PHE A 270 -36.52 -44.00 64.85
N LEU A 271 -36.00 -42.87 65.33
CA LEU A 271 -34.64 -42.76 65.87
C LEU A 271 -34.43 -43.72 67.06
N MET A 272 -35.40 -43.79 67.98
CA MET A 272 -35.34 -44.69 69.14
C MET A 272 -35.40 -46.17 68.71
N VAL A 273 -36.22 -46.53 67.72
CA VAL A 273 -36.31 -47.89 67.20
C VAL A 273 -35.02 -48.28 66.46
N ALA A 274 -34.51 -47.40 65.60
CA ALA A 274 -33.28 -47.62 64.85
C ALA A 274 -32.07 -47.74 65.79
N GLY A 275 -31.89 -46.78 66.71
CA GLY A 275 -30.84 -46.80 67.72
C GLY A 275 -30.96 -47.97 68.68
N GLY A 276 -32.18 -48.31 69.12
CA GLY A 276 -32.42 -49.50 69.94
C GLY A 276 -32.05 -50.79 69.21
N THR A 277 -32.29 -50.87 67.90
CA THR A 277 -31.91 -52.02 67.08
C THR A 277 -30.39 -52.16 67.01
N VAL A 278 -29.64 -51.07 66.73
CA VAL A 278 -28.16 -51.06 66.78
C VAL A 278 -27.67 -51.58 68.13
N LEU A 279 -28.21 -51.03 69.22
CA LEU A 279 -27.81 -51.36 70.58
C LEU A 279 -28.06 -52.85 70.90
N VAL A 280 -29.20 -53.41 70.48
CA VAL A 280 -29.50 -54.83 70.67
C VAL A 280 -28.50 -55.70 69.91
N PHE A 281 -28.16 -55.35 68.67
CA PHE A 281 -27.14 -56.07 67.91
C PHE A 281 -25.77 -56.01 68.57
N ASP A 282 -25.34 -54.83 69.02
CA ASP A 282 -24.06 -54.68 69.73
C ASP A 282 -24.04 -55.48 71.04
N ILE A 283 -25.16 -55.52 71.79
CA ILE A 283 -25.29 -56.36 73.00
C ILE A 283 -25.14 -57.84 72.64
N VAL A 284 -25.78 -58.30 71.57
CA VAL A 284 -25.68 -59.70 71.14
C VAL A 284 -24.26 -60.05 70.72
N ILE A 285 -23.59 -59.16 69.98
CA ILE A 285 -22.20 -59.34 69.56
C ILE A 285 -21.28 -59.37 70.80
N ALA A 286 -21.42 -58.39 71.70
CA ALA A 286 -20.65 -58.31 72.93
C ALA A 286 -20.81 -59.55 73.82
N LEU A 287 -22.05 -60.03 74.00
CA LEU A 287 -22.33 -61.26 74.74
C LEU A 287 -21.70 -62.49 74.09
N ARG A 288 -21.71 -62.58 72.76
CA ARG A 288 -21.06 -63.68 72.05
C ARG A 288 -19.55 -63.64 72.18
N ILE A 289 -18.93 -62.48 71.98
CA ILE A 289 -17.48 -62.29 72.14
C ILE A 289 -17.07 -62.66 73.57
N SER A 290 -17.76 -62.09 74.56
CA SER A 290 -17.49 -62.37 75.97
C SER A 290 -17.65 -63.86 76.31
N ARG A 291 -18.67 -64.53 75.76
CA ARG A 291 -18.84 -65.98 75.91
C ARG A 291 -17.71 -66.77 75.25
N ASN A 292 -17.29 -66.40 74.05
CA ASN A 292 -16.20 -67.08 73.33
C ASN A 292 -14.87 -66.89 74.07
N MET A 293 -14.57 -65.68 74.54
CA MET A 293 -13.41 -65.40 75.38
C MET A 293 -13.45 -66.22 76.67
N PHE A 294 -14.61 -66.32 77.33
CA PHE A 294 -14.76 -67.16 78.52
C PHE A 294 -14.51 -68.64 78.22
N MET A 295 -15.05 -69.17 77.13
CA MET A 295 -14.82 -70.56 76.75
C MET A 295 -13.36 -70.82 76.38
N ALA A 296 -12.72 -69.93 75.65
CA ALA A 296 -11.31 -70.07 75.29
C ALA A 296 -10.39 -69.98 76.52
N ARG A 297 -10.65 -69.02 77.43
CA ARG A 297 -9.98 -68.97 78.73
C ARG A 297 -10.21 -70.25 79.51
N ARG A 298 -11.41 -70.83 79.43
CA ARG A 298 -11.75 -72.09 80.10
C ARG A 298 -11.01 -73.30 79.53
N GLU A 299 -10.90 -73.37 78.22
CA GLU A 299 -10.20 -74.46 77.52
C GLU A 299 -8.70 -74.40 77.78
N ALA A 300 -8.07 -73.23 77.67
CA ALA A 300 -6.64 -73.08 77.95
C ALA A 300 -6.30 -73.34 79.43
N ALA A 301 -7.16 -72.90 80.34
CA ALA A 301 -7.12 -73.28 81.75
C ALA A 301 -7.19 -74.81 81.92
N GLY A 302 -8.13 -75.48 81.24
CA GLY A 302 -8.23 -76.94 81.22
C GLY A 302 -6.99 -77.62 80.65
N GLU A 303 -6.42 -77.11 79.57
CA GLU A 303 -5.25 -77.67 78.91
C GLU A 303 -3.99 -77.52 79.79
N SER A 304 -3.83 -76.38 80.46
CA SER A 304 -2.74 -76.18 81.43
C SER A 304 -2.81 -77.19 82.58
N LEU A 305 -4.02 -77.45 83.08
CA LEU A 305 -4.27 -78.44 84.13
C LEU A 305 -3.98 -79.87 83.63
N ASP A 306 -4.39 -80.20 82.41
CA ASP A 306 -4.12 -81.49 81.78
C ASP A 306 -2.63 -81.69 81.47
N ARG A 307 -1.91 -80.63 81.06
CA ARG A 307 -0.44 -80.67 80.88
C ARG A 307 0.25 -80.95 82.21
N LEU A 308 -0.16 -80.27 83.29
CA LEU A 308 0.30 -80.53 84.67
C LEU A 308 0.01 -81.98 85.10
N ARG A 309 -1.15 -82.51 84.72
CA ARG A 309 -1.55 -83.89 84.99
C ARG A 309 -0.70 -84.92 84.24
N ARG A 310 -0.26 -84.62 83.01
CA ARG A 310 0.58 -85.51 82.18
C ARG A 310 2.05 -85.48 82.59
N THR A 311 2.56 -84.36 83.09
CA THR A 311 3.95 -84.25 83.55
C THR A 311 4.20 -84.89 84.91
N LEU A 312 3.16 -85.03 85.75
CA LEU A 312 3.22 -85.81 86.98
C LEU A 312 2.96 -87.31 86.66
N SER A 313 3.91 -88.20 86.95
CA SER A 313 3.75 -89.64 86.70
C SER A 313 2.65 -90.26 87.58
N THR A 314 1.94 -91.27 87.06
CA THR A 314 0.72 -91.84 87.64
C THR A 314 0.85 -92.39 89.07
N GLU A 315 2.07 -92.65 89.58
CA GLU A 315 2.29 -93.04 90.98
C GLU A 315 2.53 -91.85 91.93
N ALA A 316 3.01 -90.71 91.44
CA ALA A 316 3.27 -89.53 92.28
C ALA A 316 2.02 -88.68 92.53
N LEU A 317 0.99 -88.81 91.67
CA LEU A 317 -0.22 -87.99 91.70
C LEU A 317 -1.17 -88.34 92.85
N GLN A 318 -1.18 -89.60 93.31
CA GLN A 318 -2.19 -90.05 94.26
C GLN A 318 -1.91 -89.63 95.72
N ASN A 319 -0.70 -89.13 96.01
CA ASN A 319 -0.29 -88.73 97.36
C ASN A 319 0.43 -87.36 97.43
N ASN A 320 0.39 -86.53 96.37
CA ASN A 320 1.08 -85.24 96.39
C ASN A 320 0.14 -84.10 96.83
N PRO A 321 0.29 -83.56 98.06
CA PRO A 321 -0.54 -82.47 98.57
C PRO A 321 -0.37 -81.17 97.76
N GLN A 322 0.69 -81.02 96.97
CA GLN A 322 0.82 -79.88 96.06
C GLN A 322 -0.17 -79.92 94.90
N PHE A 323 -0.58 -81.11 94.45
CA PHE A 323 -1.59 -81.22 93.38
C PHE A 323 -2.97 -80.81 93.90
N GLU A 324 -3.33 -81.27 95.11
CA GLU A 324 -4.59 -80.91 95.76
C GLU A 324 -4.62 -79.41 96.07
N LYS A 325 -3.51 -78.84 96.54
CA LYS A 325 -3.38 -77.40 96.79
C LYS A 325 -3.40 -76.56 95.51
N ALA A 326 -2.79 -77.03 94.42
CA ALA A 326 -2.86 -76.37 93.12
C ALA A 326 -4.29 -76.44 92.54
N GLN A 327 -5.01 -77.54 92.73
CA GLN A 327 -6.40 -77.67 92.32
C GLN A 327 -7.33 -76.76 93.16
N GLU A 328 -7.04 -76.59 94.45
CA GLU A 328 -7.76 -75.69 95.35
C GLU A 328 -7.43 -74.21 95.09
N GLU A 329 -6.18 -73.88 94.76
CA GLU A 329 -5.76 -72.55 94.32
C GLU A 329 -6.39 -72.22 92.96
N PHE A 330 -6.43 -73.16 92.02
CA PHE A 330 -7.13 -72.99 90.74
C PHE A 330 -8.64 -72.77 90.93
N ALA A 331 -9.26 -73.48 91.87
CA ALA A 331 -10.66 -73.28 92.23
C ALA A 331 -10.91 -71.94 92.97
N LYS A 332 -9.90 -71.40 93.65
CA LYS A 332 -9.96 -70.10 94.36
C LYS A 332 -9.64 -68.90 93.47
N GLU A 333 -8.71 -69.03 92.53
CA GLU A 333 -8.36 -67.99 91.54
C GLU A 333 -9.41 -67.84 90.43
N TRP A 334 -10.29 -68.83 90.31
CA TRP A 334 -11.37 -68.83 89.33
C TRP A 334 -12.75 -68.78 89.97
N PRO A 335 -13.04 -67.77 90.82
CA PRO A 335 -14.39 -67.60 91.28
C PRO A 335 -15.23 -67.26 90.05
N LEU A 336 -16.17 -68.14 89.73
CA LEU A 336 -17.23 -67.93 88.73
C LEU A 336 -18.00 -66.61 88.91
N SER A 337 -17.77 -65.88 90.00
CA SER A 337 -18.39 -64.62 90.37
C SER A 337 -17.57 -63.35 90.09
N SER A 338 -16.33 -63.41 89.59
CA SER A 338 -15.53 -62.19 89.31
C SER A 338 -15.20 -61.98 87.84
N LEU A 339 -15.97 -62.55 86.92
CA LEU A 339 -15.75 -62.29 85.51
C LEU A 339 -16.02 -60.81 85.20
N ASP A 340 -15.01 -60.13 84.67
CA ASP A 340 -15.06 -58.80 84.03
C ASP A 340 -16.00 -58.74 82.80
N ILE A 341 -16.90 -59.73 82.63
CA ILE A 341 -17.96 -59.75 81.61
C ILE A 341 -18.67 -58.40 81.47
N PRO A 342 -19.08 -57.70 82.56
CA PRO A 342 -19.77 -56.43 82.40
C PRO A 342 -18.87 -55.35 81.79
N LEU A 343 -17.57 -55.38 82.09
CA LEU A 343 -16.59 -54.41 81.58
C LEU A 343 -16.25 -54.69 80.11
N ASP A 344 -16.10 -55.96 79.74
CA ASP A 344 -15.88 -56.40 78.35
C ASP A 344 -17.09 -56.13 77.47
N ILE A 345 -18.30 -56.37 77.99
CA ILE A 345 -19.53 -56.04 77.27
C ILE A 345 -19.64 -54.52 77.10
N PHE A 346 -19.35 -53.75 78.15
CA PHE A 346 -19.41 -52.30 78.09
C PHE A 346 -18.36 -51.70 77.13
N SER A 347 -17.15 -52.26 77.08
CA SER A 347 -16.09 -51.79 76.17
C SER A 347 -16.46 -52.06 74.70
N VAL A 348 -17.01 -53.23 74.37
CA VAL A 348 -17.52 -53.53 73.03
C VAL A 348 -18.70 -52.63 72.67
N LEU A 349 -19.63 -52.38 73.61
CA LEU A 349 -20.75 -51.47 73.39
C LEU A 349 -20.29 -50.03 73.16
N LEU A 350 -19.31 -49.54 73.92
CA LEU A 350 -18.76 -48.20 73.75
C LEU A 350 -18.02 -48.08 72.41
N ALA A 351 -17.25 -49.10 72.03
CA ALA A 351 -16.50 -49.12 70.78
C ALA A 351 -17.39 -49.25 69.53
N GLY A 352 -18.51 -49.97 69.61
CA GLY A 352 -19.47 -50.11 68.51
C GLY A 352 -20.50 -48.99 68.47
N PHE A 353 -21.42 -49.00 69.44
CA PHE A 353 -22.61 -48.14 69.46
C PHE A 353 -22.27 -46.65 69.47
N ALA A 354 -21.34 -46.22 70.33
CA ALA A 354 -21.01 -44.80 70.45
C ALA A 354 -20.34 -44.28 69.18
N VAL A 355 -19.50 -45.09 68.54
CA VAL A 355 -18.83 -44.71 67.29
C VAL A 355 -19.82 -44.67 66.12
N ALA A 356 -20.74 -45.65 66.02
CA ALA A 356 -21.81 -45.62 65.01
C ALA A 356 -22.74 -44.40 65.18
N PHE A 357 -23.04 -44.01 66.42
CA PHE A 357 -23.80 -42.79 66.71
C PHE A 357 -23.04 -41.53 66.28
N LEU A 358 -21.74 -41.44 66.59
CA LEU A 358 -20.88 -40.35 66.15
C LEU A 358 -20.78 -40.26 64.62
N LEU A 359 -20.77 -41.40 63.90
CA LEU A 359 -20.88 -41.44 62.44
C LEU A 359 -22.15 -40.73 61.97
N GLY A 360 -23.30 -41.10 62.52
CA GLY A 360 -24.59 -40.54 62.12
C GLY A 360 -24.66 -39.02 62.31
N VAL A 361 -24.13 -38.53 63.43
CA VAL A 361 -24.00 -37.08 63.70
C VAL A 361 -23.02 -36.42 62.72
N GLY A 362 -21.88 -37.06 62.44
CA GLY A 362 -20.88 -36.56 61.50
C GLY A 362 -21.39 -36.40 60.07
N ILE A 363 -22.12 -37.42 59.56
CA ILE A 363 -22.76 -37.38 58.23
C ILE A 363 -23.71 -36.18 58.13
N TYR A 364 -24.46 -35.90 59.19
CA TYR A 364 -25.40 -34.78 59.24
C TYR A 364 -24.74 -33.43 59.05
N TYR A 365 -23.65 -33.18 59.78
CA TYR A 365 -22.95 -31.91 59.66
C TYR A 365 -22.32 -31.72 58.28
N VAL A 366 -21.75 -32.77 57.68
CA VAL A 366 -21.13 -32.68 56.35
C VAL A 366 -22.18 -32.42 55.27
N LEU A 367 -23.32 -33.14 55.28
CA LEU A 367 -24.38 -32.96 54.29
C LEU A 367 -25.09 -31.61 54.43
N LYS A 368 -25.27 -31.11 55.65
CA LYS A 368 -25.84 -29.78 55.89
C LYS A 368 -24.97 -28.67 55.31
N MET A 369 -23.65 -28.77 55.47
CA MET A 369 -22.70 -27.81 54.89
C MET A 369 -22.67 -27.87 53.36
N TRP A 370 -22.85 -29.06 52.78
CA TRP A 370 -22.97 -29.24 51.33
C TRP A 370 -24.28 -28.72 50.75
N LYS A 371 -25.40 -28.75 51.49
CA LYS A 371 -26.67 -28.22 50.98
C LYS A 371 -26.64 -26.70 50.81
N GLY A 372 -25.85 -25.99 51.63
CA GLY A 372 -25.63 -24.55 51.50
C GLY A 372 -24.89 -24.11 50.24
N THR A 373 -24.18 -24.99 49.53
CA THR A 373 -23.49 -24.63 48.28
C THR A 373 -24.41 -24.66 47.06
N GLN A 374 -25.58 -25.32 47.15
CA GLN A 374 -26.49 -25.50 46.02
C GLN A 374 -27.31 -24.23 45.68
N GLU A 375 -27.42 -23.29 46.60
CA GLU A 375 -28.09 -21.98 46.36
C GLU A 375 -27.21 -21.02 45.54
N SER A 376 -25.90 -21.27 45.41
CA SER A 376 -24.96 -20.49 44.59
C SER A 376 -25.21 -20.65 43.07
N ASP A 377 -25.75 -21.79 42.63
CA ASP A 377 -25.95 -22.09 41.21
C ASP A 377 -27.05 -21.23 40.55
N GLN A 378 -27.99 -20.70 41.34
CA GLN A 378 -29.05 -19.82 40.82
C GLN A 378 -28.53 -18.41 40.52
N PHE A 379 -27.57 -17.92 41.32
CA PHE A 379 -26.96 -16.61 41.12
C PHE A 379 -26.05 -16.60 39.89
N GLU A 380 -25.36 -17.71 39.61
CA GLU A 380 -24.51 -17.85 38.43
C GLU A 380 -25.33 -17.83 37.13
N LYS A 381 -26.55 -18.39 37.14
CA LYS A 381 -27.45 -18.33 35.98
C LYS A 381 -27.92 -16.91 35.68
N GLN A 382 -28.21 -16.09 36.69
CA GLN A 382 -28.60 -14.69 36.49
C GLN A 382 -27.45 -13.86 35.90
N ILE A 383 -26.22 -14.04 36.41
CA ILE A 383 -25.04 -13.34 35.88
C ILE A 383 -24.76 -13.73 34.41
N ARG A 384 -24.99 -15.00 34.02
CA ARG A 384 -24.83 -15.42 32.61
C ARG A 384 -25.85 -14.78 31.68
N VAL A 385 -27.10 -14.60 32.11
CA VAL A 385 -28.14 -13.96 31.29
C VAL A 385 -27.82 -12.49 31.07
N GLU A 386 -27.46 -11.74 32.13
CA GLU A 386 -27.10 -10.32 32.04
C GLU A 386 -25.84 -10.11 31.17
N LYS A 387 -24.83 -10.98 31.32
CA LYS A 387 -23.62 -10.92 30.49
C LYS A 387 -23.91 -11.18 29.01
N ASN A 388 -24.81 -12.11 28.69
CA ASN A 388 -25.22 -12.37 27.32
C ASN A 388 -25.98 -11.18 26.71
N ASP A 389 -26.84 -10.52 27.48
CA ASP A 389 -27.60 -9.37 27.00
C ASP A 389 -26.68 -8.17 26.67
N ARG A 390 -25.69 -7.89 27.54
CA ARG A 390 -24.65 -6.88 27.27
C ARG A 390 -23.77 -7.24 26.08
N LEU A 391 -23.45 -8.52 25.88
CA LEU A 391 -22.75 -8.99 24.68
C LEU A 391 -23.54 -8.75 23.38
N VAL A 392 -24.87 -8.93 23.42
CA VAL A 392 -25.75 -8.65 22.27
C VAL A 392 -25.76 -7.15 21.96
N GLN A 393 -25.87 -6.29 22.99
CA GLN A 393 -25.80 -4.83 22.81
C GLN A 393 -24.45 -4.39 22.24
N LEU A 394 -23.35 -4.96 22.74
CA LEU A 394 -22.00 -4.65 22.26
C LEU A 394 -21.78 -5.07 20.80
N ASN A 395 -22.35 -6.21 20.39
CA ASN A 395 -22.35 -6.63 18.99
C ASN A 395 -23.18 -5.69 18.11
N ALA A 396 -24.36 -5.24 18.57
CA ALA A 396 -25.20 -4.29 17.85
C ALA A 396 -24.48 -2.94 17.65
N LEU A 397 -23.84 -2.41 18.70
CA LEU A 397 -23.01 -1.20 18.62
C LEU A 397 -21.83 -1.37 17.67
N THR A 398 -21.17 -2.53 17.69
CA THR A 398 -20.06 -2.83 16.77
C THR A 398 -20.54 -2.83 15.31
N THR A 399 -21.72 -3.39 15.01
CA THR A 399 -22.28 -3.33 13.65
C THR A 399 -22.68 -1.92 13.22
N GLU A 400 -23.20 -1.09 14.14
CA GLU A 400 -23.57 0.29 13.86
C GLU A 400 -22.34 1.18 13.60
N ILE A 401 -21.28 1.01 14.39
CA ILE A 401 -19.97 1.65 14.17
C ILE A 401 -19.42 1.27 12.80
N GLN A 402 -19.43 -0.01 12.44
CA GLN A 402 -18.92 -0.46 11.14
C GLN A 402 -19.75 0.11 9.97
N PHE A 403 -21.07 0.22 10.14
CA PHE A 403 -21.95 0.86 9.15
C PHE A 403 -21.62 2.35 8.96
N LEU A 404 -21.44 3.09 10.06
CA LEU A 404 -21.07 4.52 10.01
C LEU A 404 -19.67 4.72 9.40
N GLU A 405 -18.69 3.88 9.73
CA GLU A 405 -17.35 3.93 9.13
C GLU A 405 -17.40 3.71 7.61
N ASN A 406 -18.17 2.73 7.15
CA ASN A 406 -18.37 2.50 5.71
C ASN A 406 -19.04 3.69 5.03
N ARG A 407 -20.09 4.26 5.65
CA ARG A 407 -20.82 5.42 5.10
C ARG A 407 -19.94 6.66 4.98
N ILE A 408 -19.11 6.95 6.00
CA ILE A 408 -18.13 8.05 5.94
C ILE A 408 -17.11 7.78 4.82
N GLY A 409 -16.68 6.53 4.64
CA GLY A 409 -15.81 6.12 3.54
C GLY A 409 -16.41 6.42 2.17
N GLU A 410 -17.67 6.03 1.95
CA GLU A 410 -18.42 6.29 0.72
C GLU A 410 -18.56 7.80 0.44
N LEU A 411 -18.94 8.60 1.44
CA LEU A 411 -19.09 10.05 1.29
C LEU A 411 -17.77 10.75 0.96
N LYS A 412 -16.66 10.31 1.56
CA LYS A 412 -15.32 10.82 1.20
C LYS A 412 -14.96 10.51 -0.25
N GLN A 413 -15.28 9.31 -0.72
CA GLN A 413 -15.06 8.92 -2.11
C GLN A 413 -15.93 9.74 -3.07
N GLU A 414 -17.21 9.94 -2.74
CA GLU A 414 -18.15 10.76 -3.52
C GLU A 414 -17.69 12.22 -3.60
N LYS A 415 -17.19 12.78 -2.48
CA LYS A 415 -16.59 14.12 -2.45
C LYS A 415 -15.42 14.24 -3.42
N GLU A 416 -14.51 13.27 -3.39
CA GLU A 416 -13.33 13.26 -4.28
C GLU A 416 -13.72 13.11 -5.75
N GLU A 417 -14.67 12.23 -6.06
CA GLU A 417 -15.14 12.01 -7.42
C GLU A 417 -15.85 13.24 -7.98
N THR A 418 -16.73 13.87 -7.20
CA THR A 418 -17.42 15.12 -7.57
C THR A 418 -16.42 16.24 -7.81
N PHE A 419 -15.41 16.38 -6.94
CA PHE A 419 -14.33 17.34 -7.12
C PHE A 419 -13.54 17.10 -8.42
N ARG A 420 -13.16 15.84 -8.70
CA ARG A 420 -12.45 15.48 -9.93
C ARG A 420 -13.30 15.76 -11.18
N GLN A 421 -14.57 15.41 -11.16
CA GLN A 421 -15.48 15.67 -12.30
C GLN A 421 -15.63 17.17 -12.56
N GLN A 422 -15.80 17.98 -11.52
CA GLN A 422 -15.90 19.44 -11.66
C GLN A 422 -14.58 20.07 -12.10
N LEU A 423 -13.45 19.60 -11.58
CA LEU A 423 -12.12 20.05 -12.01
C LEU A 423 -11.91 19.75 -13.50
N ASN A 424 -12.20 18.52 -13.93
CA ASN A 424 -12.10 18.12 -15.34
C ASN A 424 -13.04 18.95 -16.24
N ALA A 425 -14.28 19.21 -15.80
CA ALA A 425 -15.22 20.06 -16.54
C ALA A 425 -14.75 21.51 -16.63
N ARG A 426 -14.14 22.06 -15.56
CA ARG A 426 -13.55 23.41 -15.59
C ARG A 426 -12.33 23.48 -16.50
N VAL A 427 -11.43 22.51 -16.41
CA VAL A 427 -10.27 22.38 -17.31
C VAL A 427 -10.74 22.29 -18.76
N ALA A 428 -11.72 21.44 -19.06
CA ALA A 428 -12.29 21.32 -20.40
C ALA A 428 -12.95 22.61 -20.90
N THR A 429 -13.63 23.35 -20.03
CA THR A 429 -14.32 24.61 -20.42
C THR A 429 -13.36 25.79 -20.59
N HIS A 430 -12.30 25.88 -19.76
CA HIS A 430 -11.43 27.07 -19.72
C HIS A 430 -10.08 26.84 -20.40
N LYS A 431 -9.40 25.73 -20.11
CA LYS A 431 -8.04 25.49 -20.61
C LYS A 431 -8.04 24.98 -22.05
N HIS A 432 -8.96 24.08 -22.39
CA HIS A 432 -8.97 23.46 -23.72
C HIS A 432 -9.15 24.47 -24.87
N PRO A 433 -10.06 25.46 -24.80
CA PRO A 433 -10.17 26.47 -25.86
C PRO A 433 -8.89 27.30 -26.03
N ILE A 434 -8.23 27.65 -24.92
CA ILE A 434 -6.97 28.40 -24.92
C ILE A 434 -5.84 27.59 -25.56
N GLU A 435 -5.73 26.29 -25.22
CA GLU A 435 -4.75 25.38 -25.85
C GLU A 435 -4.96 25.24 -27.36
N VAL A 436 -6.22 25.15 -27.79
CA VAL A 436 -6.58 25.11 -29.22
C VAL A 436 -6.19 26.42 -29.92
N GLU A 437 -6.46 27.58 -29.32
CA GLU A 437 -6.09 28.89 -29.85
C GLU A 437 -4.56 29.05 -29.95
N ILE A 438 -3.82 28.66 -28.91
CA ILE A 438 -2.34 28.67 -28.93
C ILE A 438 -1.81 27.79 -30.06
N THR A 439 -2.37 26.58 -30.25
CA THR A 439 -1.95 25.66 -31.30
C THR A 439 -2.20 26.23 -32.70
N HIS A 440 -3.36 26.86 -32.89
CA HIS A 440 -3.71 27.55 -34.12
C HIS A 440 -2.74 28.70 -34.42
N LEU A 441 -2.52 29.60 -33.45
CA LEU A 441 -1.60 30.74 -33.59
C LEU A 441 -0.14 30.30 -33.82
N THR A 442 0.28 29.21 -33.20
CA THR A 442 1.62 28.63 -33.42
C THR A 442 1.77 28.16 -34.86
N THR A 443 0.74 27.51 -35.42
CA THR A 443 0.75 27.09 -36.83
C THR A 443 0.78 28.29 -37.78
N GLU A 444 0.01 29.33 -37.48
CA GLU A 444 0.03 30.57 -38.26
C GLU A 444 1.40 31.28 -38.18
N LYS A 445 2.02 31.29 -37.01
CA LYS A 445 3.38 31.84 -36.80
C LYS A 445 4.42 31.12 -37.65
N GLU A 446 4.37 29.78 -37.70
CA GLU A 446 5.26 28.99 -38.56
C GLU A 446 5.05 29.30 -40.04
N ASN A 447 3.80 29.48 -40.47
CA ASN A 447 3.49 29.86 -41.85
C ASN A 447 4.03 31.26 -42.18
N SER A 448 3.85 32.24 -41.28
CA SER A 448 4.42 33.59 -41.44
C SER A 448 5.95 33.56 -41.51
N HIS A 449 6.64 32.71 -40.72
CA HIS A 449 8.10 32.54 -40.84
C HIS A 449 8.51 32.04 -42.22
N ARG A 450 7.84 31.01 -42.75
CA ARG A 450 8.15 30.50 -44.10
C ARG A 450 7.99 31.59 -45.17
N GLN A 451 6.94 32.42 -45.06
CA GLN A 451 6.75 33.55 -45.97
C GLN A 451 7.85 34.60 -45.83
N ILE A 452 8.31 34.90 -44.61
CA ILE A 452 9.44 35.82 -44.39
C ILE A 452 10.71 35.27 -45.04
N ASP A 453 11.01 33.98 -44.87
CA ASP A 453 12.18 33.32 -45.48
C ASP A 453 12.11 33.38 -47.01
N GLU A 454 10.97 33.03 -47.61
CA GLU A 454 10.74 33.12 -49.06
C GLU A 454 10.91 34.56 -49.59
N ARG A 455 10.45 35.57 -48.83
CA ARG A 455 10.58 36.98 -49.23
C ARG A 455 12.03 37.47 -49.11
N ASN A 456 12.77 37.00 -48.10
CA ASN A 456 14.20 37.29 -47.98
C ASN A 456 14.98 36.72 -49.18
N GLU A 457 14.75 35.47 -49.56
CA GLU A 457 15.37 34.86 -50.74
C GLU A 457 15.05 35.65 -52.03
N GLN A 458 13.80 36.09 -52.16
CA GLN A 458 13.36 36.94 -53.28
C GLN A 458 14.06 38.31 -53.31
N ILE A 459 14.33 38.92 -52.16
CA ILE A 459 15.06 40.19 -52.05
C ILE A 459 16.53 39.99 -52.41
N GLU A 460 17.15 38.90 -51.96
CA GLU A 460 18.54 38.56 -52.28
C GLU A 460 18.72 38.32 -53.80
N SER A 461 17.80 37.59 -54.43
CA SER A 461 17.79 37.39 -55.89
C SER A 461 17.71 38.71 -56.65
N LEU A 462 16.80 39.60 -56.26
CA LEU A 462 16.68 40.93 -56.88
C LEU A 462 17.95 41.77 -56.69
N GLN A 463 18.57 41.70 -55.50
CA GLN A 463 19.83 42.40 -55.26
C GLN A 463 20.95 41.90 -56.16
N GLN A 464 21.02 40.59 -56.43
CA GLN A 464 21.98 40.02 -57.35
C GLN A 464 21.76 40.50 -58.78
N GLU A 465 20.50 40.56 -59.23
CA GLU A 465 20.13 41.09 -60.56
C GLU A 465 20.49 42.58 -60.69
N ILE A 466 20.21 43.40 -59.68
CA ILE A 466 20.61 44.82 -59.63
C ILE A 466 22.13 44.96 -59.77
N ASN A 467 22.90 44.19 -59.00
CA ASN A 467 24.37 44.22 -59.07
C ASN A 467 24.89 43.80 -60.47
N GLN A 468 24.20 42.87 -61.13
CA GLN A 468 24.52 42.47 -62.50
C GLN A 468 24.28 43.63 -63.48
N CYS A 469 23.11 44.29 -63.42
CA CYS A 469 22.82 45.47 -64.23
C CYS A 469 23.86 46.58 -64.00
N GLU A 470 24.24 46.85 -62.76
CA GLU A 470 25.29 47.82 -62.43
C GLU A 470 26.64 47.48 -63.08
N THR A 471 27.03 46.20 -63.02
CA THR A 471 28.28 45.70 -63.63
C THR A 471 28.24 45.84 -65.15
N GLU A 472 27.10 45.55 -65.78
CA GLU A 472 26.90 45.68 -67.22
C GLU A 472 26.92 47.15 -67.67
N ILE A 473 26.27 48.04 -66.93
CA ILE A 473 26.32 49.50 -67.15
C ILE A 473 27.77 49.99 -67.06
N GLU A 474 28.52 49.58 -66.04
CA GLU A 474 29.93 49.96 -65.89
C GLU A 474 30.79 49.45 -67.07
N ALA A 475 30.56 48.20 -67.50
CA ALA A 475 31.26 47.61 -68.63
C ALA A 475 30.97 48.35 -69.95
N LEU A 476 29.71 48.70 -70.21
CA LEU A 476 29.29 49.48 -71.38
C LEU A 476 29.81 50.91 -71.34
N SER A 477 29.76 51.57 -70.18
CA SER A 477 30.33 52.92 -69.98
C SER A 477 31.84 52.92 -70.24
N ASN A 478 32.56 51.92 -69.73
CA ASN A 478 33.97 51.71 -70.01
C ASN A 478 34.27 51.41 -71.50
N LYS A 479 33.36 50.72 -72.20
CA LYS A 479 33.47 50.48 -73.64
C LYS A 479 33.26 51.76 -74.43
N ALA A 480 32.27 52.57 -74.07
CA ALA A 480 32.01 53.87 -74.68
C ALA A 480 33.20 54.83 -74.51
N SER A 481 33.83 54.86 -73.33
CA SER A 481 34.99 55.72 -73.06
C SER A 481 36.27 55.27 -73.79
N LYS A 482 36.39 53.97 -74.06
CA LYS A 482 37.52 53.36 -74.81
C LYS A 482 37.36 53.43 -76.32
N GLN A 483 36.15 53.64 -76.84
CA GLN A 483 35.92 53.84 -78.28
C GLN A 483 36.48 55.19 -78.73
N ARG A 484 37.77 55.20 -79.04
CA ARG A 484 38.44 56.30 -79.73
C ARG A 484 38.68 55.91 -81.17
N ILE A 485 38.70 56.90 -82.06
CA ILE A 485 39.14 56.71 -83.45
C ILE A 485 40.55 56.09 -83.40
N ASP A 486 40.69 54.90 -83.99
CA ASP A 486 41.98 54.20 -84.03
C ASP A 486 42.94 54.99 -84.93
N MET A 487 43.71 55.87 -84.29
CA MET A 487 44.65 56.74 -84.98
C MET A 487 45.70 55.94 -85.78
N LYS A 488 46.04 54.72 -85.34
CA LYS A 488 46.95 53.86 -86.10
C LYS A 488 46.32 53.35 -87.39
N LYS A 489 45.02 53.04 -87.36
CA LYS A 489 44.27 52.65 -88.55
C LYS A 489 44.17 53.84 -89.53
N LEU A 490 43.92 55.04 -89.02
CA LEU A 490 43.90 56.26 -89.83
C LEU A 490 45.27 56.56 -90.45
N GLU A 491 46.35 56.46 -89.67
CA GLU A 491 47.74 56.57 -90.14
C GLU A 491 48.06 55.52 -91.22
N ALA A 492 47.62 54.27 -91.04
CA ALA A 492 47.82 53.21 -92.03
C ALA A 492 47.12 53.54 -93.36
N HIS A 493 45.89 54.04 -93.32
CA HIS A 493 45.16 54.46 -94.53
C HIS A 493 45.81 55.69 -95.20
N ALA A 494 46.29 56.67 -94.42
CA ALA A 494 47.03 57.82 -94.93
C ALA A 494 48.32 57.40 -95.65
N ASN A 495 49.07 56.48 -95.04
CA ASN A 495 50.30 55.94 -95.61
C ASN A 495 50.04 55.10 -96.87
N GLU A 496 48.97 54.31 -96.87
CA GLU A 496 48.54 53.53 -98.04
C GLU A 496 48.18 54.46 -99.21
N PHE A 497 47.43 55.54 -98.94
CA PHE A 497 47.10 56.57 -99.93
C PHE A 497 48.36 57.19 -100.54
N VAL A 498 49.27 57.69 -99.70
CA VAL A 498 50.50 58.36 -100.16
C VAL A 498 51.36 57.38 -100.97
N SER A 499 51.47 56.13 -100.51
CA SER A 499 52.23 55.08 -101.20
C SER A 499 51.61 54.72 -102.56
N GLY A 500 50.28 54.57 -102.62
CA GLY A 500 49.55 54.31 -103.86
C GLY A 500 49.74 55.43 -104.87
N TRP A 501 49.64 56.69 -104.43
CA TRP A 501 49.90 57.85 -105.27
C TRP A 501 51.32 57.89 -105.83
N CYS A 502 52.33 57.68 -104.98
CA CYS A 502 53.73 57.63 -105.42
C CYS A 502 53.97 56.57 -106.50
N ARG A 503 53.32 55.39 -106.38
CA ARG A 503 53.38 54.34 -107.42
C ARG A 503 52.72 54.79 -108.71
N TYR A 504 51.54 55.41 -108.64
CA TYR A 504 50.83 55.93 -109.80
C TYR A 504 51.66 56.98 -110.58
N VAL A 505 52.26 57.94 -109.87
CA VAL A 505 53.15 58.95 -110.48
C VAL A 505 54.37 58.30 -111.13
N ALA A 506 55.00 57.33 -110.47
CA ALA A 506 56.16 56.62 -111.00
C ALA A 506 55.84 55.81 -112.27
N GLN A 507 54.59 55.35 -112.43
CA GLN A 507 54.13 54.61 -113.61
C GLN A 507 53.79 55.50 -114.81
N ARG A 508 53.32 56.74 -114.59
CA ARG A 508 52.89 57.71 -115.63
C ARG A 508 54.05 58.39 -116.40
N ARG A 509 55.23 57.75 -116.49
CA ARG A 509 56.47 58.25 -117.13
C ARG A 509 56.25 59.00 -118.46
N THR A 510 56.29 60.33 -118.40
CA THR A 510 56.80 61.21 -119.46
C THR A 510 57.42 62.43 -118.77
N GLU A 511 58.75 62.53 -118.82
CA GLU A 511 59.59 63.66 -118.39
C GLU A 511 59.24 64.29 -117.03
N LEU A 512 59.62 63.62 -115.94
CA LEU A 512 59.56 64.21 -114.60
C LEU A 512 60.78 65.12 -114.38
N SER A 513 60.53 66.41 -114.23
CA SER A 513 61.46 67.43 -113.74
C SER A 513 62.04 67.05 -112.37
N ASP A 514 63.28 67.48 -112.06
CA ASP A 514 63.93 67.36 -110.73
C ASP A 514 63.05 67.88 -109.58
N ASP A 515 62.03 68.67 -109.90
CA ASP A 515 61.02 69.19 -108.98
C ASP A 515 60.10 68.11 -108.36
N VAL A 516 60.02 66.91 -108.93
CA VAL A 516 59.08 65.88 -108.42
C VAL A 516 59.54 65.29 -107.09
N SER A 517 60.85 65.14 -106.84
CA SER A 517 61.31 64.71 -105.51
C SER A 517 60.96 65.74 -104.43
N THR A 518 60.96 67.02 -104.79
CA THR A 518 60.55 68.13 -103.92
C THR A 518 59.04 68.10 -103.68
N GLN A 519 58.25 67.89 -104.74
CA GLN A 519 56.79 67.74 -104.64
C GLN A 519 56.39 66.53 -103.77
N ILE A 520 57.04 65.37 -103.93
CA ILE A 520 56.81 64.19 -103.07
C ILE A 520 57.11 64.52 -101.60
N ARG A 521 58.21 65.22 -101.30
CA ARG A 521 58.52 65.68 -99.94
C ARG A 521 57.49 66.67 -99.41
N HIS A 522 57.03 67.62 -100.23
CA HIS A 522 55.98 68.56 -99.86
C HIS A 522 54.65 67.85 -99.56
N ILE A 523 54.30 66.84 -100.36
CA ILE A 523 53.09 66.02 -100.14
C ILE A 523 53.21 65.21 -98.86
N GLN A 524 54.36 64.60 -98.59
CA GLN A 524 54.60 63.87 -97.35
C GLN A 524 54.56 64.81 -96.13
N HIS A 525 55.13 66.01 -96.24
CA HIS A 525 55.06 67.02 -95.19
C HIS A 525 53.62 67.48 -94.94
N PHE A 526 52.88 67.81 -96.01
CA PHE A 526 51.48 68.20 -95.94
C PHE A 526 50.60 67.07 -95.38
N ALA A 527 50.83 65.82 -95.78
CA ALA A 527 50.14 64.66 -95.22
C ALA A 527 50.34 64.55 -93.71
N ASN A 528 51.58 64.74 -93.25
CA ASN A 528 51.91 64.72 -91.84
C ASN A 528 51.31 65.92 -91.08
N GLU A 529 51.35 67.13 -91.64
CA GLU A 529 50.74 68.32 -91.04
C GLU A 529 49.21 68.20 -90.96
N THR A 530 48.55 67.71 -92.01
CA THR A 530 47.12 67.40 -92.00
C THR A 530 46.79 66.36 -90.95
N LEU A 531 47.59 65.30 -90.83
CA LEU A 531 47.38 64.23 -89.87
C LEU A 531 47.61 64.71 -88.42
N GLU A 532 48.61 65.55 -88.17
CA GLU A 532 48.84 66.19 -86.87
C GLU A 532 47.77 67.23 -86.53
N GLY A 533 47.31 68.02 -87.50
CA GLY A 533 46.17 68.92 -87.33
C GLY A 533 44.89 68.17 -86.98
N PHE A 534 44.68 66.99 -87.60
CA PHE A 534 43.58 66.12 -87.27
C PHE A 534 43.71 65.48 -85.88
N LYS A 535 44.92 65.03 -85.50
CA LYS A 535 45.23 64.57 -84.14
C LYS A 535 44.90 65.63 -83.08
N ALA A 536 45.27 66.88 -83.33
CA ALA A 536 45.00 67.99 -82.42
C ALA A 536 43.50 68.31 -82.30
N SER A 537 42.72 68.09 -83.37
CA SER A 537 41.26 68.30 -83.35
C SER A 537 40.47 67.20 -82.64
N LEU A 538 41.09 66.04 -82.38
CA LEU A 538 40.49 64.87 -81.74
C LEU A 538 40.87 64.71 -80.26
N GLN A 539 41.81 65.50 -79.75
CA GLN A 539 42.14 65.63 -78.33
C GLN A 539 41.17 66.60 -77.67
#